data_AF-A0A9E5Z7R2-F1
#
_entry.id   AF-A0A9E5Z7R2-F1
#
_cell.length_a   1.000
_cell.length_b   1.000
_cell.length_c   1.000
_cell.angle_alpha   90.00
_cell.angle_beta   90.00
_cell.angle_gamma   90.00
#
_symmetry.space_group_name_H-M   'P 1'
#
loop_
_entity.id
_entity.type
_entity.pdbx_description
1 polymer ?
#
loop_
_entity_poly.entity_id
_entity_poly.type
_entity_poly.pdbx_seq_one_letter_code
_entity_poly.pdbx_strand_id
1 'polypeptide(L)'
;MVKPAYEIKMVKENLDLSLALLQAAQEEKVTAKQLFRDGPEEMFIAFAVDSGPGQNELTRRVANQVRAAFALSVIQTQRSLDRIFTNAPIDEENPDLQAARCVMYLLYNTVYPNLFSPVWNCPPQYRRKFEVRPVSILMDAGELHGKGLSWDHVGGLKQYLDLLAYFAYWVEDLPEINGPILTVPAATSRVVIPEESEVEETLATPPAADKIDGPVAQFITDKCDLNSQNRTLAKDLYAGFQEWCRETGLEDVSQRSFGMQLTAVGLQRKRRGRGKHWWEGIRLSGSPEQMAETATSASRELQNGHYEGYQTELLT
;
A
#
# COMPACT_ATOMS: atom_id res chain seq x y z
N MET A 1 -20.46 16.58 2.56
CA MET A 1 -19.69 15.34 2.83
C MET A 1 -20.68 14.18 2.81
N VAL A 2 -20.28 12.99 2.36
CA VAL A 2 -21.16 11.82 2.35
C VAL A 2 -21.21 11.25 3.78
N LYS A 3 -22.41 10.92 4.28
CA LYS A 3 -22.57 10.39 5.64
C LYS A 3 -21.82 9.06 5.82
N PRO A 4 -21.11 8.83 6.94
CA PRO A 4 -20.42 7.56 7.22
C PRO A 4 -21.28 6.32 7.09
N ALA A 5 -22.53 6.36 7.58
CA ALA A 5 -23.46 5.24 7.45
C ALA A 5 -23.73 4.88 5.99
N TYR A 6 -23.86 5.87 5.11
CA TYR A 6 -24.07 5.65 3.68
C TYR A 6 -22.82 5.08 3.01
N GLU A 7 -21.63 5.55 3.37
CA GLU A 7 -20.38 4.98 2.85
C GLU A 7 -20.20 3.51 3.24
N ILE A 8 -20.55 3.13 4.48
CA ILE A 8 -20.51 1.74 4.92
C ILE A 8 -21.54 0.89 4.15
N LYS A 9 -22.75 1.41 3.94
CA LYS A 9 -23.79 0.74 3.12
C LYS A 9 -23.29 0.51 1.68
N MET A 10 -22.65 1.50 1.05
CA MET A 10 -22.11 1.36 -0.31
C MET A 10 -21.02 0.28 -0.41
N VAL A 11 -20.06 0.23 0.51
CA VAL A 11 -19.00 -0.80 0.44
C VAL A 11 -19.52 -2.18 0.77
N LYS A 12 -20.57 -2.30 1.61
CA LYS A 12 -21.31 -3.55 1.81
C LYS A 12 -21.98 -4.00 0.52
N GLU A 13 -22.73 -3.13 -0.16
CA GLU A 13 -23.40 -3.43 -1.43
C GLU A 13 -22.42 -3.84 -2.53
N ASN A 14 -21.25 -3.18 -2.61
CA ASN A 14 -20.19 -3.56 -3.54
C ASN A 14 -19.62 -4.97 -3.24
N LEU A 15 -19.46 -5.34 -1.96
CA LEU A 15 -19.03 -6.67 -1.56
C LEU A 15 -20.12 -7.73 -1.84
N ASP A 16 -21.37 -7.43 -1.52
CA ASP A 16 -22.53 -8.28 -1.83
C ASP A 16 -22.62 -8.57 -3.34
N LEU A 17 -22.48 -7.55 -4.18
CA LEU A 17 -22.46 -7.71 -5.63
C LEU A 17 -21.29 -8.61 -6.07
N SER A 18 -20.10 -8.40 -5.52
CA SER A 18 -18.92 -9.20 -5.85
C SER A 18 -19.12 -10.68 -5.47
N LEU A 19 -19.79 -10.95 -4.35
CA LEU A 19 -20.14 -12.30 -3.92
C LEU A 19 -21.19 -12.95 -4.81
N ALA A 20 -22.23 -12.20 -5.19
CA ALA A 20 -23.23 -12.67 -6.13
C ALA A 20 -22.61 -13.02 -7.49
N LEU A 21 -21.65 -12.22 -7.97
CA LEU A 21 -20.90 -12.52 -9.19
C LEU A 21 -20.04 -13.78 -9.04
N LEU A 22 -19.40 -13.97 -7.89
CA LEU A 22 -18.61 -15.19 -7.64
C LEU A 22 -19.49 -16.43 -7.66
N GLN A 23 -20.64 -16.39 -6.97
CA GLN A 23 -21.61 -17.47 -6.99
C GLN A 23 -22.11 -17.75 -8.40
N ALA A 24 -22.45 -16.71 -9.16
CA ALA A 24 -22.93 -16.85 -10.53
C ALA A 24 -21.86 -17.43 -11.48
N ALA A 25 -20.58 -17.11 -11.27
CA ALA A 25 -19.47 -17.71 -12.02
C ALA A 25 -19.23 -19.18 -11.63
N GLN A 26 -19.32 -19.51 -10.34
CA GLN A 26 -19.16 -20.88 -9.84
C GLN A 26 -20.30 -21.81 -10.27
N GLU A 27 -21.53 -21.28 -10.33
CA GLU A 27 -22.72 -22.00 -10.81
C GLU A 27 -22.88 -21.93 -12.34
N GLU A 28 -21.90 -21.35 -13.06
CA GLU A 28 -21.92 -21.16 -14.52
C GLU A 28 -23.14 -20.39 -15.06
N LYS A 29 -23.85 -19.63 -14.20
CA LYS A 29 -24.92 -18.70 -14.60
C LYS A 29 -24.37 -17.53 -15.40
N VAL A 30 -23.13 -17.13 -15.11
CA VAL A 30 -22.33 -16.21 -15.93
C VAL A 30 -21.13 -16.98 -16.46
N THR A 31 -21.03 -17.08 -17.78
CA THR A 31 -19.98 -17.86 -18.45
C THR A 31 -18.94 -16.96 -19.08
N ALA A 32 -17.70 -17.46 -19.16
CA ALA A 32 -16.63 -16.77 -19.86
C ALA A 32 -16.99 -16.40 -21.30
N LYS A 33 -17.73 -17.27 -22.01
CA LYS A 33 -18.17 -17.03 -23.40
C LYS A 33 -19.12 -15.84 -23.54
N GLN A 34 -19.92 -15.54 -22.50
CA GLN A 34 -20.82 -14.38 -22.51
C GLN A 34 -20.07 -13.06 -22.30
N LEU A 35 -18.99 -13.08 -21.50
CA LEU A 35 -18.23 -11.88 -21.12
C LEU A 35 -17.07 -11.57 -22.05
N PHE A 36 -16.37 -12.60 -22.51
CA PHE A 36 -15.20 -12.49 -23.36
C PHE A 36 -15.55 -12.92 -24.79
N ARG A 37 -16.62 -12.33 -25.35
CA ARG A 37 -16.89 -12.47 -26.78
C ARG A 37 -15.66 -12.00 -27.55
N ASP A 38 -15.20 -12.80 -28.50
CA ASP A 38 -14.35 -12.31 -29.57
C ASP A 38 -15.14 -11.19 -30.25
N GLY A 39 -14.62 -9.96 -30.18
CA GLY A 39 -15.12 -8.86 -31.00
C GLY A 39 -14.98 -9.24 -32.47
N PRO A 40 -15.60 -8.48 -33.40
CA PRO A 40 -15.25 -8.61 -34.81
C PRO A 40 -13.72 -8.56 -34.95
N GLU A 41 -13.16 -9.39 -35.84
CA GLU A 41 -11.72 -9.73 -35.97
C GLU A 41 -10.75 -8.52 -36.01
N GLU A 42 -11.25 -7.30 -36.14
CA GLU A 42 -10.48 -6.05 -36.17
C GLU A 42 -10.21 -5.42 -34.80
N MET A 43 -10.88 -5.85 -33.72
CA MET A 43 -10.66 -5.28 -32.38
C MET A 43 -9.64 -6.11 -31.58
N PHE A 44 -8.36 -5.90 -31.88
CA PHE A 44 -7.25 -6.46 -31.09
C PHE A 44 -7.29 -5.94 -29.64
N ILE A 45 -7.83 -6.76 -28.73
CA ILE A 45 -7.56 -6.60 -27.31
C ILE A 45 -6.14 -7.11 -27.08
N ALA A 46 -5.20 -6.20 -26.78
CA ALA A 46 -3.76 -6.46 -26.60
C ALA A 46 -3.40 -7.47 -25.48
N PHE A 47 -4.38 -8.15 -24.88
CA PHE A 47 -4.25 -9.16 -23.84
C PHE A 47 -4.99 -10.46 -24.16
N ALA A 48 -5.45 -10.67 -25.40
CA ALA A 48 -5.99 -11.94 -25.84
C ALA A 48 -4.86 -12.97 -25.88
N VAL A 49 -4.81 -13.82 -24.85
CA VAL A 49 -4.14 -15.12 -24.94
C VAL A 49 -4.97 -15.95 -25.93
N ASP A 50 -4.32 -16.64 -26.87
CA ASP A 50 -4.88 -17.33 -28.07
C ASP A 50 -6.01 -18.36 -27.84
N SER A 51 -6.50 -18.48 -26.62
CA SER A 51 -7.74 -19.14 -26.25
C SER A 51 -8.37 -18.30 -25.15
N GLY A 52 -9.53 -17.69 -25.41
CA GLY A 52 -10.21 -16.81 -24.46
C GLY A 52 -10.29 -17.45 -23.06
N PRO A 53 -10.23 -16.64 -21.98
CA PRO A 53 -10.12 -17.15 -20.62
C PRO A 53 -11.25 -18.14 -20.32
N GLY A 54 -10.92 -19.40 -20.01
CA GLY A 54 -11.92 -20.42 -19.68
C GLY A 54 -12.67 -20.12 -18.38
N GLN A 55 -13.69 -20.93 -18.05
CA GLN A 55 -14.51 -20.70 -16.85
C GLN A 55 -13.69 -20.64 -15.55
N ASN A 56 -12.62 -21.44 -15.45
CA ASN A 56 -11.69 -21.39 -14.32
C ASN A 56 -10.99 -20.03 -14.16
N GLU A 57 -10.62 -19.41 -15.28
CA GLU A 57 -9.98 -18.10 -15.30
C GLU A 57 -10.98 -17.00 -14.96
N LEU A 58 -12.23 -17.10 -15.42
CA LEU A 58 -13.32 -16.22 -14.98
C LEU A 58 -13.50 -16.31 -13.46
N THR A 59 -13.68 -17.51 -12.91
CA THR A 59 -13.85 -17.73 -11.47
C THR A 59 -12.66 -17.16 -10.67
N ARG A 60 -11.43 -17.33 -11.16
CA ARG A 60 -10.23 -16.73 -10.53
C ARG A 60 -10.29 -15.20 -10.51
N ARG A 61 -10.67 -14.58 -11.63
CA ARG A 61 -10.80 -13.11 -11.73
C ARG A 61 -11.88 -12.57 -10.80
N VAL A 62 -13.04 -13.23 -10.75
CA VAL A 62 -14.13 -12.83 -9.86
C VAL A 62 -13.76 -13.04 -8.39
N ALA A 63 -13.04 -14.12 -8.05
CA ALA A 63 -12.53 -14.33 -6.69
C ALA A 63 -11.54 -13.21 -6.28
N ASN A 64 -10.69 -12.75 -7.20
CA ASN A 64 -9.82 -11.60 -6.95
C ASN A 64 -10.63 -10.31 -6.73
N GLN A 65 -11.73 -10.13 -7.45
CA GLN A 65 -12.63 -9.00 -7.25
C GLN A 65 -13.27 -9.04 -5.85
N VAL A 66 -13.70 -10.21 -5.37
CA VAL A 66 -14.20 -10.36 -3.98
C VAL A 66 -13.14 -9.97 -2.96
N ARG A 67 -11.88 -10.40 -3.14
CA ARG A 67 -10.76 -10.00 -2.25
C ARG A 67 -10.54 -8.48 -2.26
N ALA A 68 -10.58 -7.85 -3.42
CA ALA A 68 -10.45 -6.41 -3.55
C ALA A 68 -11.62 -5.65 -2.91
N ALA A 69 -12.86 -6.11 -3.13
CA ALA A 69 -14.06 -5.54 -2.53
C ALA A 69 -14.06 -5.69 -1.00
N PHE A 70 -13.63 -6.86 -0.50
CA PHE A 70 -13.46 -7.09 0.94
C PHE A 70 -12.44 -6.10 1.52
N ALA A 71 -11.25 -5.99 0.93
CA ALA A 71 -10.23 -5.09 1.44
C ALA A 71 -10.65 -3.61 1.41
N LEU A 72 -11.34 -3.19 0.33
CA LEU A 72 -11.93 -1.86 0.24
C LEU A 72 -12.94 -1.61 1.36
N SER A 73 -13.83 -2.58 1.63
CA SER A 73 -14.83 -2.44 2.68
C SER A 73 -14.20 -2.31 4.07
N VAL A 74 -13.14 -3.07 4.37
CA VAL A 74 -12.41 -2.95 5.65
C VAL A 74 -11.84 -1.54 5.80
N ILE A 75 -11.11 -1.07 4.78
CA ILE A 75 -10.43 0.23 4.83
C ILE A 75 -11.43 1.38 4.93
N GLN A 76 -12.48 1.36 4.12
CA GLN A 76 -13.45 2.44 4.09
C GLN A 76 -14.32 2.44 5.35
N THR A 77 -14.72 1.27 5.86
CA THR A 77 -15.48 1.20 7.09
C THR A 77 -14.66 1.70 8.28
N GLN A 78 -13.39 1.30 8.41
CA GLN A 78 -12.53 1.85 9.47
C GLN A 78 -12.44 3.38 9.39
N ARG A 79 -12.18 3.94 8.19
CA ARG A 79 -12.13 5.40 7.99
C ARG A 79 -13.44 6.09 8.35
N SER A 80 -14.58 5.48 8.03
CA SER A 80 -15.90 5.99 8.42
C SER A 80 -16.08 6.01 9.93
N LEU A 81 -15.65 4.96 10.63
CA LEU A 81 -15.70 4.88 12.08
C LEU A 81 -14.77 5.92 12.73
N ASP A 82 -13.58 6.14 12.19
CA ASP A 82 -12.61 7.12 12.72
C ASP A 82 -13.11 8.58 12.64
N ARG A 83 -14.12 8.87 11.79
CA ARG A 83 -14.79 10.18 11.75
C ARG A 83 -15.87 10.37 12.82
N ILE A 84 -16.28 9.30 13.48
CA ILE A 84 -17.39 9.30 14.44
C ILE A 84 -16.88 9.02 15.85
N PHE A 85 -15.90 8.15 15.99
CA PHE A 85 -15.39 7.72 17.28
C PHE A 85 -13.97 8.26 17.52
N THR A 86 -13.77 8.91 18.66
CA THR A 86 -12.47 9.47 19.08
C THR A 86 -11.74 8.63 20.12
N ASN A 87 -12.43 7.73 20.82
CA ASN A 87 -11.81 6.80 21.75
C ASN A 87 -11.24 5.58 20.99
N ALA A 88 -10.23 4.93 21.57
CA ALA A 88 -9.74 3.68 21.00
C ALA A 88 -10.86 2.62 21.06
N PRO A 89 -10.91 1.66 20.10
CA PRO A 89 -11.93 0.62 20.07
C PRO A 89 -12.12 -0.19 21.35
N ILE A 90 -11.05 -0.31 22.15
CA ILE A 90 -11.04 -1.07 23.41
C ILE A 90 -11.69 -0.30 24.58
N ASP A 91 -11.79 1.03 24.46
CA ASP A 91 -12.33 1.92 25.48
C ASP A 91 -13.83 2.21 25.26
N GLU A 92 -14.47 1.48 24.34
CA GLU A 92 -15.90 1.61 24.06
C GLU A 92 -16.74 1.04 25.21
N GLU A 93 -17.78 1.76 25.63
CA GLU A 93 -18.60 1.39 26.79
C GLU A 93 -19.54 0.23 26.48
N ASN A 94 -20.15 0.25 25.29
CA ASN A 94 -21.03 -0.83 24.86
C ASN A 94 -20.20 -2.07 24.50
N PRO A 95 -20.40 -3.23 25.14
CA PRO A 95 -19.55 -4.40 24.95
C PRO A 95 -19.62 -4.99 23.53
N ASP A 96 -20.80 -5.00 22.90
CA ASP A 96 -20.96 -5.52 21.54
C ASP A 96 -20.33 -4.57 20.52
N LEU A 97 -20.50 -3.26 20.71
CA LEU A 97 -19.85 -2.25 19.87
C LEU A 97 -18.34 -2.25 20.07
N GLN A 98 -17.85 -2.40 21.30
CA GLN A 98 -16.43 -2.53 21.62
C GLN A 98 -15.81 -3.72 20.87
N ALA A 99 -16.45 -4.89 20.96
CA ALA A 99 -16.01 -6.07 20.25
C ALA A 99 -16.02 -5.86 18.74
N ALA A 100 -17.11 -5.29 18.19
CA ALA A 100 -17.22 -5.00 16.76
C ALA A 100 -16.10 -4.07 16.29
N ARG A 101 -15.92 -2.92 16.96
CA ARG A 101 -14.88 -1.94 16.64
C ARG A 101 -13.48 -2.55 16.76
N CYS A 102 -13.23 -3.40 17.75
CA CYS A 102 -11.95 -4.11 17.88
C CYS A 102 -11.71 -5.08 16.71
N VAL A 103 -12.73 -5.84 16.29
CA VAL A 103 -12.64 -6.73 15.11
C VAL A 103 -12.31 -5.92 13.85
N MET A 104 -13.02 -4.82 13.59
CA MET A 104 -12.78 -3.96 12.43
C MET A 104 -11.39 -3.33 12.45
N TYR A 105 -10.96 -2.83 13.62
CA TYR A 105 -9.63 -2.27 13.81
C TYR A 105 -8.51 -3.29 13.53
N LEU A 106 -8.68 -4.52 14.00
CA LEU A 106 -7.71 -5.60 13.75
C LEU A 106 -7.70 -6.04 12.29
N LEU A 107 -8.86 -6.11 11.64
CA LEU A 107 -8.94 -6.34 10.20
C LEU A 107 -8.23 -5.23 9.42
N TYR A 108 -8.44 -3.97 9.80
CA TYR A 108 -7.77 -2.83 9.18
C TYR A 108 -6.24 -2.92 9.31
N ASN A 109 -5.73 -3.16 10.53
CA ASN A 109 -4.30 -3.32 10.78
C ASN A 109 -3.67 -4.49 10.01
N THR A 110 -4.48 -5.47 9.63
CA THR A 110 -4.09 -6.67 8.88
C THR A 110 -4.09 -6.42 7.38
N VAL A 111 -5.10 -5.72 6.87
CA VAL A 111 -5.34 -5.50 5.44
C VAL A 111 -4.58 -4.29 4.91
N TYR A 112 -4.55 -3.18 5.66
CA TYR A 112 -3.98 -1.91 5.22
C TYR A 112 -2.49 -1.98 4.83
N PRO A 113 -1.61 -2.69 5.58
CA PRO A 113 -0.19 -2.74 5.23
C PRO A 113 0.12 -3.56 3.97
N ASN A 114 -0.67 -4.61 3.70
CA ASN A 114 -0.49 -5.49 2.55
C ASN A 114 -1.81 -6.12 2.09
N LEU A 115 -2.39 -5.54 1.04
CA LEU A 115 -3.65 -5.99 0.44
C LEU A 115 -3.57 -7.37 -0.21
N PHE A 116 -2.41 -7.78 -0.71
CA PHE A 116 -2.26 -9.00 -1.52
C PHE A 116 -1.94 -10.23 -0.68
N SER A 117 -1.28 -10.04 0.47
CA SER A 117 -0.96 -11.13 1.40
C SER A 117 -1.05 -10.61 2.84
N PRO A 118 -2.26 -10.27 3.30
CA PRO A 118 -2.48 -9.73 4.64
C PRO A 118 -2.15 -10.77 5.71
N VAL A 119 -1.40 -10.32 6.71
CA VAL A 119 -1.00 -11.11 7.89
C VAL A 119 -1.52 -10.40 9.12
N TRP A 120 -2.18 -11.15 10.00
CA TRP A 120 -2.80 -10.62 11.20
C TRP A 120 -1.80 -9.88 12.07
N ASN A 121 -2.10 -8.61 12.33
CA ASN A 121 -1.33 -7.79 13.26
C ASN A 121 -2.19 -7.44 14.47
N CYS A 122 -2.16 -8.30 15.50
CA CYS A 122 -2.84 -8.08 16.78
C CYS A 122 -1.87 -7.50 17.83
N PRO A 123 -1.96 -6.19 18.17
CA PRO A 123 -1.16 -5.61 19.24
C PRO A 123 -1.48 -6.27 20.59
N PRO A 124 -0.55 -6.33 21.55
CA PRO A 124 -0.73 -7.07 22.81
C PRO A 124 -2.03 -6.77 23.56
N GLN A 125 -2.43 -5.50 23.65
CA GLN A 125 -3.67 -5.08 24.32
C GLN A 125 -4.96 -5.60 23.66
N TYR A 126 -4.90 -6.01 22.40
CA TYR A 126 -6.01 -6.59 21.66
C TYR A 126 -5.95 -8.12 21.57
N ARG A 127 -4.93 -8.79 22.13
CA ARG A 127 -4.78 -10.26 22.05
C ARG A 127 -5.72 -10.99 23.02
N ARG A 128 -7.01 -10.96 22.71
CA ARG A 128 -8.08 -11.59 23.48
C ARG A 128 -9.23 -12.03 22.56
N LYS A 129 -10.20 -12.72 23.13
CA LYS A 129 -11.43 -13.10 22.44
C LYS A 129 -12.36 -11.89 22.34
N PHE A 130 -12.91 -11.67 21.16
CA PHE A 130 -13.96 -10.70 20.87
C PHE A 130 -15.19 -11.43 20.39
N GLU A 131 -16.30 -11.22 21.09
CA GLU A 131 -17.60 -11.78 20.74
C GLU A 131 -18.54 -10.64 20.37
N VAL A 132 -18.96 -10.61 19.10
CA VAL A 132 -19.95 -9.66 18.59
C VAL A 132 -21.28 -10.39 18.47
N ARG A 133 -22.03 -10.45 19.57
CA ARG A 133 -23.25 -11.26 19.68
C ARG A 133 -24.31 -10.94 18.61
N PRO A 134 -24.59 -9.66 18.28
CA PRO A 134 -25.62 -9.33 17.28
C PRO A 134 -25.38 -9.92 15.89
N VAL A 135 -24.11 -10.20 15.54
CA VAL A 135 -23.72 -10.73 14.21
C VAL A 135 -23.09 -12.12 14.30
N SER A 136 -23.10 -12.75 15.49
CA SER A 136 -22.55 -14.09 15.73
C SER A 136 -21.08 -14.25 15.31
N ILE A 137 -20.25 -13.22 15.55
CA ILE A 137 -18.80 -13.31 15.34
C ILE A 137 -18.11 -13.65 16.66
N LEU A 138 -17.25 -14.66 16.64
CA LEU A 138 -16.32 -14.98 17.70
C LEU A 138 -14.90 -15.03 17.12
N MET A 139 -14.06 -14.06 17.47
CA MET A 139 -12.69 -13.94 16.97
C MET A 139 -11.70 -13.98 18.13
N ASP A 140 -10.75 -14.91 18.10
CA ASP A 140 -9.66 -14.97 19.08
C ASP A 140 -8.39 -14.31 18.54
N ALA A 141 -8.20 -13.02 18.85
CA ALA A 141 -7.04 -12.28 18.39
C ALA A 141 -5.71 -12.76 19.02
N GLY A 142 -5.76 -13.49 20.15
CA GLY A 142 -4.59 -14.06 20.80
C GLY A 142 -3.95 -15.18 19.98
N GLU A 143 -4.75 -15.91 19.20
CA GLU A 143 -4.27 -16.98 18.34
C GLU A 143 -3.98 -16.54 16.91
N LEU A 144 -4.35 -15.32 16.52
CA LEU A 144 -4.28 -14.88 15.12
C LEU A 144 -3.00 -14.16 14.77
N HIS A 145 -2.31 -13.50 15.71
CA HIS A 145 -1.11 -12.71 15.42
C HIS A 145 -0.08 -13.50 14.57
N GLY A 146 0.34 -12.93 13.44
CA GLY A 146 1.29 -13.54 12.51
C GLY A 146 0.70 -14.58 11.54
N LYS A 147 -0.58 -14.95 11.65
CA LYS A 147 -1.25 -15.85 10.70
C LYS A 147 -1.72 -15.10 9.46
N GLY A 148 -1.76 -15.77 8.32
CA GLY A 148 -2.40 -15.24 7.11
C GLY A 148 -3.90 -15.03 7.34
N LEU A 149 -4.47 -13.98 6.74
CA LEU A 149 -5.90 -13.73 6.83
C LEU A 149 -6.72 -14.82 6.10
N SER A 150 -7.68 -15.39 6.82
CA SER A 150 -8.81 -16.16 6.30
C SER A 150 -10.10 -15.48 6.73
N TRP A 151 -11.14 -15.54 5.89
CA TRP A 151 -12.47 -15.02 6.23
C TRP A 151 -13.14 -15.81 7.36
N ASP A 152 -12.76 -17.08 7.56
CA ASP A 152 -13.30 -17.92 8.64
C ASP A 152 -12.95 -17.38 10.04
N HIS A 153 -11.85 -16.63 10.16
CA HIS A 153 -11.47 -16.01 11.44
C HIS A 153 -12.49 -14.98 11.94
N VAL A 154 -13.35 -14.46 11.06
CA VAL A 154 -14.47 -13.57 11.40
C VAL A 154 -15.82 -14.23 11.13
N GLY A 155 -15.87 -15.56 11.12
CA GLY A 155 -17.08 -16.34 10.88
C GLY A 155 -17.47 -16.52 9.41
N GLY A 156 -16.68 -15.97 8.47
CA GLY A 156 -16.95 -16.01 7.04
C GLY A 156 -17.46 -14.67 6.49
N LEU A 157 -17.65 -14.61 5.16
CA LEU A 157 -18.06 -13.38 4.48
C LEU A 157 -19.48 -12.94 4.84
N LYS A 158 -20.39 -13.88 5.13
CA LYS A 158 -21.75 -13.54 5.56
C LYS A 158 -21.74 -12.76 6.87
N GLN A 159 -21.04 -13.26 7.87
CA GLN A 159 -20.93 -12.62 9.18
C GLN A 159 -20.21 -11.27 9.08
N TYR A 160 -19.22 -11.18 8.20
CA TYR A 160 -18.58 -9.89 7.90
C TYR A 160 -19.55 -8.88 7.25
N LEU A 161 -20.42 -9.30 6.32
CA LEU A 161 -21.47 -8.42 5.78
C LEU A 161 -22.48 -7.99 6.84
N ASP A 162 -22.85 -8.89 7.76
CA ASP A 162 -23.70 -8.59 8.91
C ASP A 162 -23.01 -7.56 9.84
N LEU A 163 -21.68 -7.66 10.03
CA LEU A 163 -20.88 -6.67 10.76
C LEU A 163 -20.90 -5.28 10.08
N LEU A 164 -20.80 -5.21 8.75
CA LEU A 164 -20.93 -3.95 8.02
C LEU A 164 -22.33 -3.33 8.21
N ALA A 165 -23.38 -4.13 8.15
CA ALA A 165 -24.74 -3.68 8.41
C ALA A 165 -24.92 -3.17 9.85
N TYR A 166 -24.32 -3.87 10.82
CA TYR A 166 -24.32 -3.48 12.23
C TYR A 166 -23.65 -2.11 12.43
N PHE A 167 -22.50 -1.86 11.81
CA PHE A 167 -21.87 -0.53 11.88
C PHE A 167 -22.72 0.54 11.22
N ALA A 168 -23.26 0.27 10.02
CA ALA A 168 -24.10 1.24 9.32
C ALA A 168 -25.33 1.65 10.14
N TYR A 169 -25.94 0.71 10.86
CA TYR A 169 -27.04 0.97 11.79
C TYR A 169 -26.59 1.82 12.98
N TRP A 170 -25.47 1.45 13.62
CA TRP A 170 -24.95 2.17 14.78
C TRP A 170 -24.61 3.63 14.52
N VAL A 171 -24.12 3.92 13.31
CA VAL A 171 -23.64 5.25 12.94
C VAL A 171 -24.65 6.09 12.17
N GLU A 172 -25.87 5.58 11.96
CA GLU A 172 -26.91 6.23 11.13
C GLU A 172 -27.29 7.62 11.65
N ASP A 173 -27.44 7.74 12.98
CA ASP A 173 -27.93 8.95 13.66
C ASP A 173 -26.84 9.69 14.45
N LEU A 174 -25.58 9.25 14.37
CA LEU A 174 -24.48 9.89 15.09
C LEU A 174 -23.94 11.11 14.31
N PRO A 175 -23.71 12.26 15.00
CA PRO A 175 -23.10 13.42 14.35
C PRO A 175 -21.64 13.13 13.96
N GLU A 176 -21.23 13.59 12.78
CA GLU A 176 -19.83 13.51 12.35
C GLU A 176 -18.96 14.46 13.18
N ILE A 177 -17.83 13.97 13.66
CA ILE A 177 -16.88 14.80 14.39
C ILE A 177 -16.04 15.55 13.35
N ASN A 178 -16.21 16.87 13.28
CA ASN A 178 -15.28 17.77 12.59
C ASN A 178 -14.00 17.92 13.44
N GLY A 179 -13.22 16.85 13.56
CA GLY A 179 -12.02 16.79 14.39
C GLY A 179 -10.87 16.10 13.66
N PRO A 180 -9.62 16.33 14.09
CA PRO A 180 -8.45 15.74 13.44
C PRO A 180 -8.53 14.22 13.50
N ILE A 181 -8.38 13.58 12.33
CA ILE A 181 -8.33 12.13 12.15
C ILE A 181 -7.28 11.55 13.11
N LEU A 182 -7.69 10.64 13.99
CA LEU A 182 -6.76 9.89 14.84
C LEU A 182 -5.93 8.94 13.97
N THR A 183 -4.83 9.46 13.45
CA THR A 183 -3.79 8.66 12.84
C THR A 183 -2.86 8.16 13.94
N VAL A 184 -3.09 6.91 14.37
CA VAL A 184 -2.18 6.02 15.11
C VAL A 184 -1.91 6.39 16.59
N PRO A 185 -1.91 5.42 17.55
CA PRO A 185 -1.45 5.67 18.90
C PRO A 185 0.08 5.69 18.96
N ALA A 186 0.66 6.80 19.37
CA ALA A 186 2.03 6.84 19.90
C ALA A 186 1.95 7.26 21.36
N ALA A 187 2.15 6.28 22.25
CA ALA A 187 2.46 6.53 23.64
C ALA A 187 3.78 7.31 23.72
N THR A 188 3.72 8.57 24.15
CA THR A 188 4.70 9.20 25.05
C THR A 188 4.18 10.56 25.52
N SER A 189 4.03 10.70 26.83
CA SER A 189 3.84 11.97 27.55
C SER A 189 4.90 13.01 27.16
N ARG A 190 4.50 14.27 26.96
CA ARG A 190 5.19 15.46 27.51
C ARG A 190 4.39 16.77 27.29
N VAL A 191 3.97 17.33 28.43
CA VAL A 191 3.96 18.74 28.87
C VAL A 191 3.37 19.83 27.95
N VAL A 192 2.39 20.54 28.52
CA VAL A 192 1.70 21.76 28.05
C VAL A 192 2.57 23.01 28.22
N ILE A 193 2.64 23.90 27.22
CA ILE A 193 2.68 25.39 27.37
C ILE A 193 1.95 26.02 26.14
N PRO A 194 1.13 27.09 26.31
CA PRO A 194 0.29 27.70 25.25
C PRO A 194 0.84 29.03 24.70
N GLU A 195 0.43 29.43 23.48
CA GLU A 195 0.13 30.81 22.96
C GLU A 195 0.03 30.79 21.41
N GLU A 196 -1.14 31.15 20.84
CA GLU A 196 -1.47 32.41 20.11
C GLU A 196 -0.89 32.52 18.68
N SER A 197 -1.77 32.41 17.65
CA SER A 197 -2.12 33.44 16.61
C SER A 197 -0.95 33.74 15.62
N GLU A 198 -1.07 33.93 14.31
CA GLU A 198 -2.13 34.24 13.35
C GLU A 198 -1.59 33.89 11.92
N VAL A 199 -2.40 34.17 10.90
CA VAL A 199 -2.35 33.73 9.48
C VAL A 199 -1.30 34.46 8.62
N GLU A 200 -0.63 33.79 7.66
CA GLU A 200 -0.33 34.39 6.34
C GLU A 200 0.07 33.40 5.23
N GLU A 201 -0.55 33.55 4.05
CA GLU A 201 -0.17 32.95 2.77
C GLU A 201 1.15 33.55 2.26
N THR A 202 2.05 32.74 1.67
CA THR A 202 2.58 32.93 0.29
C THR A 202 3.78 32.03 -0.06
N LEU A 203 3.72 31.53 -1.30
CA LEU A 203 4.79 31.29 -2.29
C LEU A 203 5.94 30.30 -2.02
N ALA A 204 6.02 29.36 -2.97
CA ALA A 204 7.03 28.33 -3.21
C ALA A 204 8.49 28.74 -2.95
N THR A 205 9.18 27.94 -2.13
CA THR A 205 10.64 27.67 -2.15
C THR A 205 10.84 26.27 -1.54
N PRO A 206 11.70 25.39 -2.10
CA PRO A 206 11.84 24.01 -1.62
C PRO A 206 12.53 23.98 -0.24
N PRO A 207 12.00 23.22 0.74
CA PRO A 207 12.65 23.12 2.05
C PRO A 207 13.93 22.28 1.98
N ALA A 208 14.93 22.76 2.71
CA ALA A 208 16.27 22.23 2.85
C ALA A 208 16.33 20.81 3.45
N ALA A 209 17.42 20.11 3.16
CA ALA A 209 17.71 18.71 3.44
C ALA A 209 18.03 18.39 4.94
N ASP A 210 17.33 18.99 5.90
CA ASP A 210 17.67 18.88 7.33
C ASP A 210 16.74 17.97 8.17
N LYS A 211 16.17 16.91 7.57
CA LYS A 211 15.29 15.97 8.31
C LYS A 211 15.57 14.49 8.10
N ILE A 212 16.83 14.10 7.91
CA ILE A 212 17.27 12.71 8.10
C ILE A 212 18.66 12.72 8.73
N ASP A 213 18.79 12.17 9.94
CA ASP A 213 20.09 11.79 10.50
C ASP A 213 20.36 10.33 10.16
N GLY A 214 21.56 10.04 9.62
CA GLY A 214 22.02 8.67 9.35
C GLY A 214 22.87 8.52 8.09
N PRO A 215 23.32 7.28 7.77
CA PRO A 215 24.23 7.01 6.65
C PRO A 215 23.70 7.47 5.29
N VAL A 216 22.38 7.49 5.07
CA VAL A 216 21.78 7.93 3.79
C VAL A 216 21.89 9.45 3.60
N ALA A 217 21.75 10.24 4.66
CA ALA A 217 21.94 11.69 4.57
C ALA A 217 23.39 12.06 4.32
N GLN A 218 24.33 11.38 4.99
CA GLN A 218 25.77 11.53 4.76
C GLN A 218 26.14 11.14 3.33
N PHE A 219 25.61 10.04 2.81
CA PHE A 219 25.80 9.65 1.41
C PHE A 219 25.28 10.69 0.40
N ILE A 220 24.10 11.26 0.64
CA ILE A 220 23.53 12.29 -0.25
C ILE A 220 24.44 13.52 -0.26
N THR A 221 24.95 13.94 0.90
CA THR A 221 25.85 15.09 1.02
C THR A 221 27.22 14.83 0.40
N ASP A 222 27.78 13.63 0.59
CA ASP A 222 29.16 13.33 0.21
C ASP A 222 29.33 12.85 -1.24
N LYS A 223 28.32 12.20 -1.82
CA LYS A 223 28.42 11.48 -3.10
C LYS A 223 27.31 11.81 -4.10
N CYS A 224 26.38 12.71 -3.78
CA CYS A 224 25.27 13.02 -4.68
C CYS A 224 25.10 14.51 -4.98
N ASP A 225 24.91 14.83 -6.26
CA ASP A 225 24.56 16.16 -6.73
C ASP A 225 23.03 16.30 -6.79
N LEU A 226 22.47 17.13 -5.91
CA LEU A 226 21.03 17.44 -5.88
C LEU A 226 20.69 18.58 -6.85
N ASN A 227 20.01 18.26 -7.95
CA ASN A 227 19.52 19.25 -8.92
C ASN A 227 18.23 18.72 -9.58
N SER A 228 17.23 19.57 -9.79
CA SER A 228 15.94 19.21 -10.40
C SER A 228 16.06 18.60 -11.81
N GLN A 229 17.16 18.82 -12.51
CA GLN A 229 17.43 18.22 -13.83
C GLN A 229 18.15 16.87 -13.77
N ASN A 230 18.73 16.51 -12.62
CA ASN A 230 19.49 15.28 -12.44
C ASN A 230 18.58 14.06 -12.32
N ARG A 231 18.97 12.95 -12.95
CA ARG A 231 18.24 11.68 -12.87
C ARG A 231 19.19 10.49 -12.84
N THR A 232 18.90 9.53 -11.97
CA THR A 232 19.73 8.33 -11.83
C THR A 232 18.86 7.09 -11.71
N LEU A 233 19.31 5.96 -12.29
CA LEU A 233 18.63 4.68 -12.13
C LEU A 233 18.66 4.26 -10.66
N ALA A 234 17.52 3.74 -10.17
CA ALA A 234 17.40 3.31 -8.77
C ALA A 234 18.34 2.15 -8.42
N LYS A 235 18.70 1.32 -9.40
CA LYS A 235 19.69 0.25 -9.24
C LYS A 235 21.08 0.84 -9.01
N ASP A 236 21.49 1.79 -9.86
CA ASP A 236 22.83 2.36 -9.84
C ASP A 236 23.03 3.26 -8.61
N LEU A 237 22.00 4.02 -8.23
CA LEU A 237 22.01 4.85 -7.03
C LEU A 237 22.17 4.02 -5.74
N TYR A 238 21.49 2.86 -5.67
CA TYR A 238 21.63 1.97 -4.52
C TYR A 238 22.98 1.23 -4.50
N ALA A 239 23.48 0.81 -5.67
CA ALA A 239 24.81 0.22 -5.77
C ALA A 239 25.91 1.20 -5.32
N GLY A 240 25.80 2.48 -5.71
CA GLY A 240 26.71 3.53 -5.25
C GLY A 240 26.66 3.76 -3.74
N PHE A 241 25.47 3.66 -3.13
CA PHE A 241 25.31 3.75 -1.68
C PHE A 241 25.98 2.58 -0.95
N GLN A 242 25.80 1.35 -1.44
CA GLN A 242 26.44 0.18 -0.83
C GLN A 242 27.96 0.24 -0.89
N GLU A 243 28.52 0.75 -2.00
CA GLU A 243 29.97 0.93 -2.11
C GLU A 243 30.48 2.01 -1.16
N TRP A 244 29.78 3.13 -1.04
CA TRP A 244 30.13 4.19 -0.10
C TRP A 244 30.05 3.73 1.38
N CYS A 245 29.04 2.91 1.75
CA CYS A 245 28.98 2.30 3.07
C CYS A 245 30.19 1.38 3.34
N ARG A 246 30.63 0.62 2.33
CA ARG A 246 31.84 -0.23 2.43
C ARG A 246 33.11 0.59 2.60
N GLU A 247 33.25 1.71 1.88
CA GLU A 247 34.40 2.62 1.96
C GLU A 247 34.47 3.35 3.31
N THR A 248 33.34 3.74 3.87
CA THR A 248 33.24 4.51 5.13
C THR A 248 33.15 3.63 6.38
N GLY A 249 32.95 2.32 6.21
CA GLY A 249 32.77 1.37 7.31
C GLY A 249 31.43 1.50 8.03
N LEU A 250 30.44 2.12 7.41
CA LEU A 250 29.08 2.28 7.93
C LEU A 250 28.21 1.08 7.54
N GLU A 251 27.29 0.68 8.42
CA GLU A 251 26.32 -0.39 8.12
C GLU A 251 25.34 0.06 7.03
N ASP A 252 25.19 -0.77 5.99
CA ASP A 252 24.26 -0.49 4.90
C ASP A 252 22.81 -0.75 5.34
N VAL A 253 21.89 0.03 4.77
CA VAL A 253 20.45 -0.20 4.94
C VAL A 253 19.89 -0.95 3.73
N SER A 254 18.81 -1.72 3.96
CA SER A 254 18.13 -2.43 2.87
C SER A 254 17.68 -1.48 1.75
N GLN A 255 17.64 -1.95 0.50
CA GLN A 255 17.23 -1.15 -0.67
C GLN A 255 15.87 -0.48 -0.50
N ARG A 256 14.95 -1.13 0.22
CA ARG A 256 13.63 -0.60 0.55
C ARG A 256 13.74 0.57 1.54
N SER A 257 14.54 0.43 2.60
CA SER A 257 14.79 1.49 3.58
C SER A 257 15.50 2.69 2.94
N PHE A 258 16.52 2.42 2.10
CA PHE A 258 17.22 3.44 1.32
C PHE A 258 16.24 4.27 0.46
N GLY A 259 15.38 3.60 -0.30
CA GLY A 259 14.37 4.28 -1.12
C GLY A 259 13.34 5.07 -0.31
N MET A 260 12.92 4.55 0.86
CA MET A 260 12.05 5.28 1.78
C MET A 260 12.71 6.56 2.30
N GLN A 261 14.00 6.50 2.65
CA GLN A 261 14.76 7.67 3.12
C GLN A 261 14.93 8.71 2.00
N LEU A 262 15.25 8.31 0.76
CA LEU A 262 15.30 9.25 -0.38
C LEU A 262 13.95 9.97 -0.60
N THR A 263 12.84 9.26 -0.40
CA THR A 263 11.49 9.84 -0.54
C THR A 263 11.21 10.83 0.59
N ALA A 264 11.69 10.56 1.81
CA ALA A 264 11.60 11.46 2.96
C ALA A 264 12.45 12.74 2.80
N VAL A 265 13.56 12.70 2.04
CA VAL A 265 14.31 13.90 1.61
C VAL A 265 13.59 14.67 0.50
N GLY A 266 12.45 14.17 -0.01
CA GLY A 266 11.64 14.85 -1.03
C GLY A 266 11.97 14.44 -2.47
N LEU A 267 12.89 13.49 -2.69
CA LEU A 267 13.20 12.97 -4.02
C LEU A 267 12.06 12.10 -4.54
N GLN A 268 11.82 12.17 -5.85
CA GLN A 268 10.70 11.47 -6.48
C GLN A 268 11.19 10.28 -7.31
N ARG A 269 10.56 9.12 -7.10
CA ARG A 269 10.80 7.91 -7.89
C ARG A 269 9.74 7.77 -8.96
N LYS A 270 10.15 7.66 -10.22
CA LYS A 270 9.23 7.44 -11.35
C LYS A 270 9.45 6.09 -12.02
N ARG A 271 8.47 5.64 -12.80
CA ARG A 271 8.53 4.40 -13.59
C ARG A 271 8.61 4.76 -15.08
N ARG A 272 9.48 4.07 -15.83
CA ARG A 272 9.44 4.07 -17.30
C ARG A 272 9.12 2.68 -17.84
N GLY A 273 8.77 2.63 -19.13
CA GLY A 273 8.54 1.38 -19.86
C GLY A 273 9.73 0.42 -19.74
N ARG A 274 9.44 -0.90 -19.80
CA ARG A 274 10.39 -2.02 -19.59
C ARG A 274 10.89 -2.22 -18.14
N GLY A 275 10.10 -1.80 -17.14
CA GLY A 275 10.28 -2.24 -15.74
C GLY A 275 11.43 -1.57 -14.97
N LYS A 276 12.06 -0.53 -15.51
CA LYS A 276 13.15 0.21 -14.83
C LYS A 276 12.60 1.38 -14.01
N HIS A 277 13.29 1.68 -12.91
CA HIS A 277 12.99 2.79 -12.00
C HIS A 277 14.14 3.78 -11.94
N TRP A 278 13.81 5.07 -11.84
CA TRP A 278 14.74 6.18 -11.74
C TRP A 278 14.29 7.15 -10.63
N TRP A 279 15.27 7.83 -10.04
CA TRP A 279 15.09 8.95 -9.12
C TRP A 279 15.33 10.25 -9.86
N GLU A 280 14.42 11.21 -9.69
CA GLU A 280 14.57 12.58 -10.17
C GLU A 280 15.08 13.47 -9.05
N GLY A 281 15.93 14.43 -9.38
CA GLY A 281 16.51 15.36 -8.42
C GLY A 281 17.90 14.98 -7.91
N ILE A 282 18.46 13.82 -8.29
CA ILE A 282 19.69 13.26 -7.72
C ILE A 282 20.58 12.55 -8.74
N ARG A 283 21.89 12.80 -8.67
CA ARG A 283 22.93 12.13 -9.46
C ARG A 283 24.13 11.73 -8.62
N LEU A 284 24.74 10.58 -8.92
CA LEU A 284 26.01 10.18 -8.31
C LEU A 284 27.15 11.03 -8.87
N SER A 285 27.88 11.70 -7.98
CA SER A 285 29.09 12.46 -8.30
C SER A 285 30.18 11.45 -8.69
N GLY A 286 30.56 11.40 -9.97
CA GLY A 286 31.48 10.42 -10.56
C GLY A 286 30.84 9.33 -11.43
N SER A 287 29.53 9.41 -11.73
CA SER A 287 28.88 8.49 -12.69
C SER A 287 29.54 8.60 -14.09
N PRO A 288 29.67 7.50 -14.86
CA PRO A 288 30.32 7.51 -16.19
C PRO A 288 29.69 8.47 -17.21
N GLU A 289 28.49 9.00 -16.97
CA GLU A 289 27.92 10.09 -17.78
C GLU A 289 28.57 11.47 -17.51
N GLN A 290 29.20 11.71 -16.35
CA GLN A 290 29.99 12.93 -16.09
C GLN A 290 31.34 12.89 -16.83
N MET A 291 31.86 11.71 -17.15
CA MET A 291 33.04 11.62 -18.03
C MET A 291 32.69 11.84 -19.51
N ALA A 292 31.43 11.62 -19.93
CA ALA A 292 31.01 11.79 -21.32
C ALA A 292 30.81 13.26 -21.75
N GLU A 293 30.40 14.15 -20.84
CA GLU A 293 30.25 15.59 -21.13
C GLU A 293 31.54 16.40 -20.94
N THR A 294 32.52 15.90 -20.19
CA THR A 294 33.83 16.57 -20.05
C THR A 294 34.91 15.98 -20.97
N ALA A 295 34.75 14.75 -21.48
CA ALA A 295 35.69 14.13 -22.45
C ALA A 295 35.26 14.24 -23.93
N THR A 296 34.13 14.88 -24.25
CA THR A 296 33.73 15.09 -25.67
C THR A 296 34.59 16.15 -26.39
N SER A 297 35.50 16.83 -25.68
CA SER A 297 36.46 17.77 -26.28
C SER A 297 37.86 17.17 -26.49
N ALA A 298 38.14 15.95 -26.02
CA ALA A 298 39.46 15.35 -26.17
C ALA A 298 39.37 13.85 -26.47
N SER A 299 39.86 13.45 -27.65
CA SER A 299 40.11 12.06 -28.07
C SER A 299 38.92 11.36 -28.74
N ARG A 300 38.40 11.89 -29.85
CA ARG A 300 38.73 11.31 -31.18
C ARG A 300 40.07 10.57 -31.15
N GLU A 301 40.00 9.24 -31.24
CA GLU A 301 40.98 8.32 -31.82
C GLU A 301 41.17 7.04 -30.98
N LEU A 302 41.09 5.90 -31.69
CA LEU A 302 41.63 4.57 -31.38
C LEU A 302 40.68 3.47 -30.82
N GLN A 303 40.20 2.68 -31.79
CA GLN A 303 40.38 1.21 -31.91
C GLN A 303 39.49 0.21 -31.13
N ASN A 304 38.69 -0.52 -31.92
CA ASN A 304 38.54 -1.99 -32.02
C ASN A 304 38.79 -2.87 -30.78
N GLY A 305 37.81 -3.72 -30.46
CA GLY A 305 38.02 -4.95 -29.67
C GLY A 305 36.73 -5.77 -29.54
N HIS A 306 36.83 -7.08 -29.76
CA HIS A 306 35.78 -8.05 -30.09
C HIS A 306 35.71 -9.20 -29.03
N TYR A 307 34.58 -9.95 -28.97
CA TYR A 307 34.36 -11.31 -28.38
C TYR A 307 34.25 -11.47 -26.83
N GLU A 308 33.51 -12.41 -26.20
CA GLU A 308 32.38 -13.34 -26.50
C GLU A 308 32.00 -14.17 -25.23
N GLY A 309 30.86 -14.88 -25.27
CA GLY A 309 30.54 -16.11 -24.48
C GLY A 309 29.61 -15.95 -23.26
N TYR A 310 28.60 -16.78 -22.96
CA TYR A 310 28.08 -18.05 -23.51
C TYR A 310 26.58 -18.19 -23.14
N GLN A 311 25.77 -18.80 -24.02
CA GLN A 311 24.43 -19.35 -23.71
C GLN A 311 24.54 -20.66 -22.90
N THR A 312 23.49 -21.00 -22.13
CA THR A 312 22.92 -22.36 -22.08
C THR A 312 21.49 -22.35 -21.50
N GLU A 313 20.56 -22.54 -22.43
CA GLU A 313 19.27 -23.26 -22.49
C GLU A 313 18.46 -23.71 -21.24
N LEU A 314 17.13 -23.65 -21.45
CA LEU A 314 16.03 -24.24 -20.70
C LEU A 314 15.78 -25.69 -21.17
N LEU A 315 15.37 -26.57 -20.25
CA LEU A 315 14.74 -27.85 -20.58
C LEU A 315 13.28 -27.88 -20.09
N THR A 316 12.46 -28.38 -21.01
CA THR A 316 11.02 -28.68 -21.00
C THR A 316 10.52 -29.47 -19.81
#